data_AF-A0AAV7NVW6-F1
#
_entry.id   AF-A0AAV7NVW6-F1
#
_cell.length_a   1.000
_cell.length_b   1.000
_cell.length_c   1.000
_cell.angle_alpha   90.00
_cell.angle_beta   90.00
_cell.angle_gamma   90.00
#
_symmetry.space_group_name_H-M   'P 1'
#
loop_
_entity.id
_entity.type
_entity.pdbx_description
1 polymer ?
#
loop_
_entity_poly.entity_id
_entity_poly.type
_entity_poly.pdbx_seq_one_letter_code
_entity_poly.pdbx_strand_id
1 'polypeptide(L)' 'MTDAGCKDAACTVSRLLNVVENELQAGREKGDPTEKQLQVTLEDGELWHKFKDVTNEMIVTKNGREL' A
#
# COMPACT_ATOMS: atom_id res chain seq x y z
N MET A 1 28.16 0.60 36.00
CA MET A 1 27.93 1.15 34.64
C MET A 1 27.32 0.04 33.81
N THR A 2 25.99 -0.08 33.80
CA THR A 2 25.24 -1.11 33.07
C THR A 2 24.24 -0.42 32.17
N ASP A 3 24.70 0.02 31.00
CA ASP A 3 23.87 0.54 29.90
C ASP A 3 23.93 -0.46 28.73
N ALA A 4 23.39 -1.65 28.95
CA ALA A 4 23.30 -2.70 27.93
C ALA A 4 21.84 -3.06 27.58
N GLY A 5 20.87 -2.66 28.40
CA GLY A 5 19.46 -3.02 28.19
C GLY A 5 18.74 -2.26 27.08
N CYS A 6 19.25 -1.09 26.65
CA CYS A 6 18.58 -0.25 25.66
C CYS A 6 18.88 -0.65 24.19
N LYS A 7 19.94 -1.44 23.95
CA LYS A 7 20.37 -1.86 22.60
C LYS A 7 19.52 -3.00 22.04
N ASP A 8 19.02 -3.90 22.88
CA ASP A 8 18.27 -5.08 22.45
C ASP A 8 16.86 -4.74 21.97
N ALA A 9 16.18 -3.80 22.64
CA ALA A 9 14.86 -3.33 22.23
C ALA A 9 14.91 -2.56 20.91
N ALA A 10 15.89 -1.67 20.74
CA ALA A 10 16.11 -0.93 19.49
C ALA A 10 16.42 -1.87 18.31
N CYS A 11 17.29 -2.87 18.52
CA CYS A 11 17.62 -3.89 17.52
C CYS A 11 16.39 -4.72 17.13
N THR A 12 15.54 -5.07 18.10
CA THR A 12 14.31 -5.83 17.86
C THR A 12 13.32 -5.03 17.01
N VAL A 13 13.12 -3.74 17.33
CA VAL A 13 12.25 -2.85 16.56
C VAL A 13 12.77 -2.66 15.13
N SER A 14 14.07 -2.40 14.94
CA SER A 14 14.67 -2.28 13.61
C SER A 14 14.50 -3.55 12.78
N ARG A 15 14.67 -4.72 13.40
CA ARG A 15 14.46 -6.01 12.73
C ARG A 15 13.00 -6.20 12.31
N LEU A 16 12.04 -5.83 13.15
CA LEU A 16 10.62 -5.90 12.82
C LEU A 16 10.24 -4.97 11.66
N LEU A 17 10.72 -3.72 11.70
CA LEU A 17 10.48 -2.76 10.62
C LEU A 17 11.05 -3.25 9.28
N ASN A 18 12.25 -3.82 9.28
CA ASN A 18 12.86 -4.39 8.09
C ASN A 18 12.07 -5.61 7.55
N VAL A 19 11.53 -6.47 8.42
CA VAL A 19 10.68 -7.59 7.97
C VAL A 19 9.40 -7.05 7.31
N VAL A 20 8.76 -6.06 7.91
CA VAL A 20 7.54 -5.44 7.34
C VAL A 20 7.83 -4.77 5.99
N GLU A 21 8.93 -4.04 5.88
CA GLU A 21 9.36 -3.40 4.64
C GLU A 21 9.63 -4.43 3.53
N ASN A 22 10.30 -5.54 3.88
CA ASN A 22 10.55 -6.62 2.94
C ASN A 22 9.27 -7.34 2.50
N GLU A 23 8.31 -7.58 3.40
CA GLU A 23 7.02 -8.19 3.02
C GLU A 23 6.19 -7.25 2.14
N LEU A 24 6.21 -5.94 2.41
CA LEU A 24 5.56 -4.93 1.58
C LEU A 24 6.16 -4.88 0.17
N GLN A 25 7.48 -5.02 0.05
CA GLN A 25 8.18 -5.06 -1.24
C GLN A 25 8.01 -6.40 -1.95
N ALA A 26 8.01 -7.53 -1.23
CA ALA A 26 7.82 -8.87 -1.79
C ALA A 26 6.43 -9.04 -2.42
N GLY A 27 5.41 -8.40 -1.85
CA GLY A 27 4.07 -8.33 -2.44
C GLY A 27 4.02 -7.61 -3.80
N ARG A 28 5.02 -6.76 -4.10
CA ARG A 28 5.11 -6.01 -5.37
C ARG A 28 5.74 -6.83 -6.50
N GLU A 29 6.59 -7.79 -6.18
CA GLU A 29 7.38 -8.55 -7.16
C GLU A 29 6.83 -9.95 -7.46
N LYS A 30 5.91 -10.45 -6.60
CA LYS A 30 5.24 -11.74 -6.77
C LYS A 30 4.00 -11.64 -7.68
N GLY A 31 4.17 -11.01 -8.85
CA GLY A 31 3.19 -11.06 -9.94
C GLY A 31 3.44 -12.25 -10.86
N ASP A 32 2.41 -12.77 -11.51
CA ASP A 32 2.56 -13.75 -12.58
C ASP A 32 3.46 -13.13 -13.69
N PRO A 33 4.45 -13.85 -14.26
CA PRO A 33 5.26 -13.32 -15.35
C PRO A 33 4.44 -12.79 -16.55
N THR A 34 3.19 -13.24 -16.72
CA THR A 34 2.24 -12.72 -17.71
C THR A 34 1.66 -11.35 -17.35
N GLU A 35 1.55 -10.98 -16.08
CA GLU A 35 1.07 -9.66 -15.64
C GLU A 35 2.02 -8.53 -16.05
N LYS A 36 3.31 -8.82 -16.21
CA LYS A 36 4.32 -7.83 -16.63
C LYS A 36 4.06 -7.26 -18.03
N GLN A 37 3.29 -7.96 -18.85
CA GLN A 37 2.94 -7.53 -20.21
C GLN A 37 1.56 -6.85 -20.28
N LEU A 38 0.78 -6.90 -19.21
CA LEU A 38 -0.53 -6.27 -19.16
C LEU A 38 -0.37 -4.77 -18.93
N GLN A 39 -0.95 -3.98 -19.83
CA GLN A 39 -1.09 -2.54 -19.67
C GLN A 39 -2.55 -2.24 -19.36
N VAL A 40 -2.79 -1.61 -18.21
CA VAL A 40 -4.12 -1.14 -17.80
C VAL A 40 -4.09 0.37 -17.81
N THR A 41 -5.02 0.97 -18.56
CA THR A 41 -5.21 2.42 -18.60
C THR A 41 -6.51 2.78 -17.92
N LEU A 42 -6.46 3.78 -17.04
CA LEU A 42 -7.67 4.33 -16.41
C LEU A 42 -8.40 5.20 -17.43
N GLU A 43 -9.59 4.76 -17.83
CA GLU A 43 -10.50 5.59 -18.61
C GLU A 43 -10.92 6.82 -17.79
N ASP A 44 -11.01 7.98 -18.45
CA ASP A 44 -11.27 9.27 -17.80
C ASP A 44 -10.30 9.63 -16.66
N GLY A 45 -9.02 9.29 -16.81
CA GLY A 45 -8.01 9.48 -15.76
C GLY A 45 -7.93 10.91 -15.17
N GLU A 46 -8.13 11.96 -15.98
CA GLU A 46 -8.18 13.34 -15.49
C GLU A 46 -9.36 13.61 -14.56
N LEU A 47 -10.53 13.02 -14.85
CA LEU A 47 -11.71 13.14 -14.02
C LEU A 47 -11.46 12.46 -12.67
N TRP A 48 -10.90 11.26 -12.68
CA TRP A 48 -10.51 10.55 -11.47
C TRP A 48 -9.46 11.29 -10.65
N HIS A 49 -8.52 12.00 -11.28
CA HIS A 49 -7.56 12.84 -10.56
C HIS A 49 -8.23 14.02 -9.87
N LYS A 50 -9.13 14.72 -10.56
CA LYS A 50 -9.91 15.81 -9.96
C LYS A 50 -10.80 15.29 -8.82
N PHE A 51 -11.42 14.13 -8.99
CA PHE A 51 -12.25 13.53 -7.94
C PHE A 51 -11.43 13.17 -6.70
N LYS A 52 -10.21 12.67 -6.90
CA LYS A 52 -9.23 12.39 -5.84
C LYS A 52 -8.79 13.62 -5.08
N ASP A 53 -8.54 14.72 -5.78
CA ASP A 53 -8.11 15.96 -5.14
C ASP A 53 -9.24 16.62 -4.33
N VAL A 54 -10.50 16.35 -4.68
CA VAL A 54 -11.66 16.98 -4.04
C VAL A 54 -12.20 16.15 -2.88
N THR A 55 -12.70 14.91 -3.07
CA THR A 55 -13.13 14.09 -1.91
C THR A 55 -12.97 12.57 -2.01
N ASN A 56 -12.83 11.94 -3.18
CA ASN A 56 -12.85 10.47 -3.33
C ASN A 56 -14.03 9.75 -2.61
N GLU A 57 -15.06 10.46 -2.14
CA GLU A 57 -16.13 9.89 -1.32
C GLU A 57 -17.21 9.27 -2.19
N MET A 58 -17.62 8.06 -1.83
CA MET A 58 -18.61 7.28 -2.57
C MET A 58 -19.88 7.14 -1.74
N ILE A 59 -21.02 7.57 -2.30
CA ILE A 59 -22.31 7.42 -1.62
C ILE A 59 -22.75 5.96 -1.73
N VAL A 60 -23.03 5.34 -0.58
CA VAL A 60 -23.59 3.99 -0.52
C VAL A 60 -25.08 4.09 -0.16
N THR A 61 -25.93 3.32 -0.86
CA THR A 61 -27.35 3.21 -0.52
C THR A 61 -27.74 1.77 -0.18
N LYS A 62 -28.88 1.60 0.50
CA LYS A 62 -29.43 0.28 0.86
C LYS A 62 -29.60 -0.65 -0.34
N ASN A 63 -29.87 -0.10 -1.53
CA ASN A 63 -30.06 -0.86 -2.76
C ASN A 63 -28.80 -0.94 -3.63
N GLY A 64 -27.67 -0.40 -3.15
CA GLY A 64 -26.45 -0.20 -3.95
C GLY A 64 -26.44 1.15 -4.67
N ARG A 65 -25.24 1.57 -5.09
CA ARG A 65 -25.05 2.73 -5.96
C ARG A 65 -23.90 2.42 -6.90
N GLU A 66 -24.09 2.76 -8.17
CA GLU A 66 -23.06 2.62 -9.19
C GLU A 66 -22.10 3.82 -9.13
N LEU A 67 -20.85 3.55 -9.55
CA LEU A 67 -19.73 4.49 -9.55
C LEU A 67 -19.28 4.75 -10.98
#